data_AF-A0A9D6KCE3-F1
#
_entry.id   AF-A0A9D6KCE3-F1
#
_cell.length_a   1.000
_cell.length_b   1.000
_cell.length_c   1.000
_cell.angle_alpha   90.00
_cell.angle_beta   90.00
_cell.angle_gamma   90.00
#
_symmetry.space_group_name_H-M   'P 1'
#
loop_
_entity.id
_entity.type
_entity.pdbx_description
1 polymer ?
#
loop_
_entity_poly.entity_id
_entity_poly.type
_entity_poly.pdbx_seq_one_letter_code
_entity_poly.pdbx_strand_id
1 'polypeptide(L)'
;MNRALFKKGLWVGMIAVAVLFVGAARAQENPNPEQAKHFQELQQRWRSLSPERQAALKERFKQFKQLPPEERALLMQRFRRFQRLSSEERERIKENFRRWRLLPPERKMELRKKFDSFQKMNPEQRERFREQSRKRRR
;
A
#
# COMPACT_ATOMS: atom_id res chain seq x y z
N MET A 1 8.86 -13.01 6.11
CA MET A 1 8.17 -11.84 5.51
C MET A 1 9.22 -10.82 5.07
N ASN A 2 9.51 -10.73 3.76
CA ASN A 2 10.55 -9.84 3.24
C ASN A 2 10.22 -8.38 3.56
N ARG A 3 10.91 -7.85 4.58
CA ARG A 3 10.75 -6.49 5.12
C ARG A 3 11.21 -5.39 4.14
N ALA A 4 11.55 -5.75 2.90
CA ALA A 4 12.06 -4.85 1.86
C ALA A 4 10.96 -3.99 1.22
N LEU A 5 9.74 -4.51 1.08
CA LEU A 5 8.63 -3.78 0.43
C LEU A 5 8.08 -2.62 1.29
N PHE A 6 8.26 -2.68 2.62
CA PHE A 6 7.92 -1.58 3.54
C PHE A 6 9.01 -0.50 3.62
N LYS A 7 10.26 -0.81 3.23
CA LYS A 7 11.42 0.11 3.36
C LYS A 7 11.35 1.32 2.41
N LYS A 8 10.59 1.25 1.32
CA LYS A 8 10.60 2.31 0.28
C LYS A 8 9.29 3.11 0.13
N GLY A 9 8.29 2.93 1.00
CA GLY A 9 7.02 3.64 0.86
C GLY A 9 6.28 3.38 -0.47
N LEU A 10 6.54 2.22 -1.10
CA LEU A 10 6.05 1.91 -2.44
C LEU A 10 4.67 1.24 -2.46
N TRP A 11 3.94 1.15 -1.34
CA TRP A 11 2.69 0.38 -1.27
C TRP A 11 1.48 1.10 -1.87
N VAL A 12 1.39 2.42 -1.71
CA VAL A 12 0.28 3.21 -2.28
C VAL A 12 0.44 3.37 -3.81
N GLY A 13 1.68 3.33 -4.31
CA GLY A 13 2.00 3.50 -5.73
C GLY A 13 1.97 2.23 -6.57
N MET A 14 2.25 1.05 -6.00
CA MET A 14 2.27 -0.22 -6.77
C MET A 14 0.86 -0.76 -7.07
N ILE A 15 -0.08 -0.47 -6.18
CA ILE A 15 -1.45 -0.96 -6.27
C ILE A 15 -2.23 -0.30 -7.43
N ALA A 16 -2.05 1.00 -7.64
CA ALA A 16 -2.70 1.72 -8.74
C ALA A 16 -2.31 1.15 -10.12
N VAL A 17 -1.10 0.60 -10.26
CA VAL A 17 -0.63 -0.02 -11.50
C VAL A 17 -1.11 -1.46 -11.66
N ALA A 18 -1.25 -2.20 -10.56
CA ALA A 18 -1.81 -3.55 -10.61
C ALA A 18 -3.27 -3.54 -11.10
N VAL A 19 -4.06 -2.49 -10.79
CA VAL A 19 -5.41 -2.31 -11.36
C VAL A 19 -5.37 -2.11 -12.88
N LEU A 20 -4.38 -1.35 -13.38
CA LEU A 20 -4.23 -1.09 -14.82
C LEU A 20 -3.92 -2.34 -15.65
N PHE A 21 -3.33 -3.38 -15.05
CA PHE A 21 -2.92 -4.58 -15.79
C PHE A 21 -3.63 -5.88 -15.37
N VAL A 22 -4.13 -6.00 -14.14
CA VAL A 22 -4.93 -7.17 -13.71
C VAL A 22 -6.39 -7.04 -14.15
N GLY A 23 -6.89 -5.81 -14.37
CA GLY A 23 -8.22 -5.58 -14.93
C GLY A 23 -8.38 -6.09 -16.36
N ALA A 24 -7.35 -5.97 -17.20
CA ALA A 24 -7.40 -6.44 -18.59
C ALA A 24 -7.54 -7.97 -18.71
N ALA A 25 -7.01 -8.74 -17.76
CA ALA A 25 -7.06 -10.21 -17.78
C ALA A 25 -8.36 -10.79 -17.22
N ARG A 26 -9.15 -10.03 -16.45
CA ARG A 26 -10.47 -10.46 -15.92
C ARG A 26 -11.67 -9.82 -16.61
N ALA A 27 -11.47 -8.77 -17.40
CA ALA A 27 -12.51 -8.16 -18.21
C ALA A 27 -13.03 -9.10 -19.33
N GLN A 28 -12.31 -10.17 -19.64
CA GLN A 28 -12.67 -11.13 -20.69
C GLN A 28 -13.69 -12.19 -20.21
N GLU A 29 -13.89 -12.37 -18.90
CA GLU A 29 -14.80 -13.40 -18.36
C GLU A 29 -16.18 -12.85 -17.93
N ASN A 30 -16.34 -11.54 -17.68
CA ASN A 30 -17.65 -10.93 -17.43
C ASN A 30 -17.64 -9.38 -17.56
N PRO A 31 -18.01 -8.79 -18.71
CA PRO A 31 -17.97 -7.35 -18.93
C PRO A 31 -19.17 -6.65 -18.26
N ASN A 32 -19.10 -6.39 -16.96
CA ASN A 32 -20.04 -5.48 -16.31
C ASN A 32 -19.81 -4.05 -16.85
N PRO A 33 -20.83 -3.34 -17.37
CA PRO A 33 -20.70 -1.99 -17.92
C PRO A 33 -20.12 -0.95 -16.94
N GLU A 34 -20.28 -1.13 -15.63
CA GLU A 34 -19.63 -0.26 -14.64
C GLU A 34 -18.11 -0.45 -14.59
N GLN A 35 -17.63 -1.68 -14.79
CA GLN A 35 -16.20 -1.96 -14.87
C GLN A 35 -15.58 -1.37 -16.14
N ALA A 36 -16.32 -1.38 -17.25
CA ALA A 36 -15.89 -0.76 -18.50
C ALA A 36 -15.69 0.76 -18.35
N LYS A 37 -16.62 1.46 -17.67
CA LYS A 37 -16.47 2.90 -17.36
C LYS A 37 -15.25 3.16 -16.47
N HIS A 38 -15.07 2.36 -15.42
CA HIS A 38 -13.91 2.49 -14.55
C HIS A 38 -12.58 2.26 -15.30
N PHE A 39 -12.56 1.31 -16.23
CA PHE A 39 -11.40 1.04 -17.08
C PHE A 39 -11.10 2.21 -18.02
N GLN A 40 -12.11 2.81 -18.63
CA GLN A 40 -11.96 4.01 -19.48
C GLN A 40 -11.39 5.19 -18.68
N GLU A 41 -11.90 5.46 -17.48
CA GLU A 41 -11.38 6.52 -16.59
C GLU A 41 -9.91 6.30 -16.24
N LEU A 42 -9.54 5.05 -15.94
CA LEU A 42 -8.16 4.69 -15.63
C LEU A 42 -7.25 4.84 -16.85
N GLN A 43 -7.73 4.50 -18.05
CA GLN A 43 -6.99 4.67 -19.30
C GLN A 43 -6.79 6.15 -19.62
N GLN A 44 -7.80 7.00 -19.44
CA GLN A 44 -7.67 8.45 -19.59
C GLN A 44 -6.66 9.02 -18.59
N ARG A 45 -6.76 8.62 -17.32
CA ARG A 45 -5.77 9.00 -16.30
C ARG A 45 -4.36 8.55 -16.65
N TRP A 46 -4.20 7.37 -17.23
CA TRP A 46 -2.89 6.89 -17.68
C TRP A 46 -2.33 7.75 -18.80
N ARG A 47 -3.15 8.06 -19.82
CA ARG A 47 -2.77 8.94 -20.94
C ARG A 47 -2.44 10.36 -20.48
N SER A 48 -3.07 10.84 -19.40
CA SER A 48 -2.78 12.14 -18.82
C SER A 48 -1.51 12.17 -17.95
N LEU A 49 -0.84 11.04 -17.70
CA LEU A 49 0.43 11.02 -16.97
C LEU A 49 1.59 11.40 -17.90
N SER A 50 2.57 12.13 -17.36
CA SER A 50 3.81 12.42 -18.07
C SER A 50 4.57 11.13 -18.45
N PRO A 51 5.38 11.14 -19.51
CA PRO A 51 6.14 9.97 -19.95
C PRO A 51 7.02 9.36 -18.85
N GLU A 52 7.62 10.18 -18.00
CA GLU A 52 8.47 9.75 -16.88
C GLU A 52 7.65 9.00 -15.83
N ARG A 53 6.43 9.49 -15.54
CA ARG A 53 5.51 8.82 -14.61
C ARG A 53 5.02 7.50 -15.20
N GLN A 54 4.69 7.45 -16.48
CA GLN A 54 4.32 6.22 -17.16
C GLN A 54 5.46 5.18 -17.11
N ALA A 55 6.70 5.59 -17.38
CA ALA A 55 7.88 4.74 -17.29
C ALA A 55 8.10 4.20 -15.87
N ALA A 56 8.02 5.06 -14.86
CA ALA A 56 8.16 4.66 -13.45
C ALA A 56 7.08 3.64 -13.03
N LEU A 57 5.85 3.79 -13.53
CA LEU A 57 4.77 2.85 -13.24
C LEU A 57 4.95 1.52 -13.99
N LYS A 58 5.39 1.55 -15.26
CA LYS A 58 5.74 0.33 -16.02
C LYS A 58 6.83 -0.47 -15.31
N GLU A 59 7.85 0.19 -14.80
CA GLU A 59 8.95 -0.47 -14.07
C GLU A 59 8.47 -1.13 -12.77
N ARG A 60 7.64 -0.42 -11.99
CA ARG A 60 7.01 -1.00 -10.79
C ARG A 60 6.14 -2.21 -11.12
N PHE A 61 5.46 -2.20 -12.27
CA PHE A 61 4.67 -3.33 -12.71
C PHE A 61 5.52 -4.55 -13.06
N LYS A 62 6.66 -4.35 -13.72
CA LYS A 62 7.63 -5.43 -13.97
C LYS A 62 8.11 -6.05 -12.66
N GLN A 63 8.48 -5.22 -11.69
CA GLN A 63 8.88 -5.68 -10.35
C GLN A 63 7.77 -6.47 -9.67
N PHE A 64 6.52 -6.03 -9.76
CA PHE A 64 5.37 -6.77 -9.21
C PHE A 64 5.20 -8.14 -9.88
N LYS A 65 5.34 -8.24 -11.20
CA LYS A 65 5.24 -9.51 -11.93
C LYS A 65 6.32 -10.51 -11.52
N GLN A 66 7.50 -10.02 -11.16
CA GLN A 66 8.64 -10.82 -10.70
C GLN A 66 8.50 -11.30 -9.24
N LEU A 67 7.53 -10.79 -8.48
CA LEU A 67 7.31 -11.25 -7.11
C LEU A 67 6.83 -12.71 -7.09
N PRO A 68 7.23 -13.50 -6.07
CA PRO A 68 6.69 -14.83 -5.85
C PRO A 68 5.16 -14.83 -5.79
N PRO A 69 4.49 -15.88 -6.27
CA PRO A 69 3.02 -15.93 -6.35
C PRO A 69 2.34 -15.67 -5.00
N GLU A 70 2.93 -16.11 -3.90
CA GLU A 70 2.44 -15.90 -2.53
C GLU A 70 2.53 -14.41 -2.14
N GLU A 71 3.63 -13.74 -2.48
CA GLU A 71 3.80 -12.31 -2.21
C GLU A 71 2.80 -11.48 -3.02
N ARG A 72 2.58 -11.84 -4.30
CA ARG A 72 1.54 -11.22 -5.14
C ARG A 72 0.14 -11.43 -4.56
N ALA A 73 -0.18 -12.64 -4.11
CA ALA A 73 -1.47 -12.95 -3.52
C ALA A 73 -1.73 -12.12 -2.25
N LEU A 74 -0.72 -12.00 -1.38
CA LEU A 74 -0.78 -11.15 -0.19
C LEU A 74 -0.99 -9.67 -0.54
N LEU A 75 -0.28 -9.18 -1.55
CA LEU A 75 -0.44 -7.83 -2.07
C LEU A 75 -1.88 -7.58 -2.55
N MET A 76 -2.42 -8.50 -3.35
CA MET A 76 -3.79 -8.44 -3.87
C MET A 76 -4.84 -8.50 -2.75
N GLN A 77 -4.65 -9.35 -1.75
CA GLN A 77 -5.58 -9.45 -0.61
C GLN A 77 -5.68 -8.14 0.17
N ARG A 78 -4.53 -7.57 0.52
CA ARG A 78 -4.45 -6.28 1.22
C ARG A 78 -4.99 -5.13 0.37
N PHE A 79 -4.79 -5.19 -0.95
CA PHE A 79 -5.41 -4.22 -1.85
C PHE A 79 -6.94 -4.30 -1.82
N ARG A 80 -7.52 -5.50 -1.94
CA ARG A 80 -8.97 -5.69 -1.84
C ARG A 80 -9.52 -5.15 -0.52
N ARG A 81 -8.77 -5.31 0.58
CA ARG A 81 -9.13 -4.70 1.87
C ARG A 81 -9.10 -3.18 1.81
N PHE A 82 -8.07 -2.59 1.21
CA PHE A 82 -7.97 -1.14 1.03
C PHE A 82 -9.11 -0.57 0.16
N GLN A 83 -9.52 -1.27 -0.91
CA GLN A 83 -10.67 -0.86 -1.74
C GLN A 83 -12.02 -0.95 -1.04
N ARG A 84 -12.11 -1.62 0.11
CA ARG A 84 -13.32 -1.68 0.92
C ARG A 84 -13.36 -0.61 2.01
N LEU A 85 -12.24 0.08 2.26
CA LEU A 85 -12.20 1.19 3.20
C LEU A 85 -13.02 2.37 2.69
N SER A 86 -13.59 3.15 3.61
CA SER A 86 -14.27 4.39 3.28
C SER A 86 -13.33 5.43 2.67
N SER A 87 -13.86 6.46 2.01
CA SER A 87 -13.07 7.57 1.49
C SER A 87 -12.22 8.24 2.58
N GLU A 88 -12.81 8.48 3.75
CA GLU A 88 -12.15 9.07 4.91
C GLU A 88 -11.00 8.21 5.43
N GLU A 89 -11.22 6.89 5.57
CA GLU A 89 -10.18 5.96 6.00
C GLU A 89 -9.01 5.92 5.00
N ARG A 90 -9.31 5.94 3.70
CA ARG A 90 -8.29 6.00 2.65
C ARG A 90 -7.48 7.30 2.74
N GLU A 91 -8.14 8.44 2.93
CA GLU A 91 -7.45 9.72 3.10
C GLU A 91 -6.59 9.75 4.35
N ARG A 92 -7.08 9.23 5.48
CA ARG A 92 -6.29 9.09 6.70
C ARG A 92 -5.03 8.25 6.48
N ILE A 93 -5.14 7.15 5.74
CA ILE A 93 -3.98 6.31 5.38
C ILE A 93 -3.00 7.08 4.50
N LYS A 94 -3.49 7.80 3.48
CA LYS A 94 -2.65 8.61 2.59
C LYS A 94 -1.91 9.70 3.37
N GLU A 95 -2.59 10.37 4.29
CA GLU A 95 -2.01 11.44 5.10
C GLU A 95 -0.96 10.90 6.08
N ASN A 96 -1.28 9.82 6.79
CA ASN A 96 -0.29 9.13 7.63
C ASN A 96 0.96 8.72 6.85
N PHE A 97 0.76 8.26 5.61
CA PHE A 97 1.85 7.89 4.72
C PHE A 97 2.68 9.10 4.27
N ARG A 98 2.06 10.23 3.95
CA ARG A 98 2.76 11.50 3.64
C ARG A 98 3.63 11.93 4.82
N ARG A 99 3.07 11.97 6.03
CA ARG A 99 3.81 12.28 7.27
C ARG A 99 4.98 11.33 7.47
N TRP A 100 4.76 10.02 7.33
CA TRP A 100 5.83 9.03 7.43
C TRP A 100 6.96 9.28 6.43
N ARG A 101 6.65 9.61 5.18
CA ARG A 101 7.69 9.89 4.16
C ARG A 101 8.56 11.08 4.54
N LEU A 102 7.97 12.11 5.15
CA LEU A 102 8.66 13.32 5.58
C LEU A 102 9.49 13.14 6.86
N LEU A 103 9.34 12.03 7.60
CA LEU A 103 10.14 11.79 8.79
C LEU A 103 11.64 11.65 8.46
N PRO A 104 12.53 12.23 9.29
CA PRO A 104 13.96 11.99 9.21
C PRO A 104 14.30 10.49 9.28
N PRO A 105 15.38 10.04 8.63
CA PRO A 105 15.77 8.63 8.63
C PRO A 105 16.00 8.08 10.05
N GLU A 106 16.55 8.88 10.96
CA GLU A 106 16.78 8.53 12.36
C GLU A 106 15.46 8.23 13.07
N ARG A 107 14.45 9.08 12.86
CA ARG A 107 13.10 8.89 13.41
C ARG A 107 12.42 7.66 12.83
N LYS A 108 12.57 7.41 11.53
CA LYS A 108 12.06 6.17 10.89
C LYS A 108 12.70 4.93 11.51
N MET A 109 14.01 4.94 11.76
CA MET A 109 14.72 3.84 12.42
C MET A 109 14.26 3.62 13.86
N GLU A 110 14.11 4.69 14.64
CA GLU A 110 13.61 4.63 16.01
C GLU A 110 12.22 3.98 16.07
N LEU A 111 11.29 4.45 15.23
CA LEU A 111 9.93 3.90 15.15
C LEU A 111 9.93 2.43 14.72
N ARG A 112 10.81 2.06 13.79
CA ARG A 112 10.97 0.67 13.38
C ARG A 112 11.45 -0.21 14.53
N LYS A 113 12.45 0.22 15.30
CA LYS A 113 12.95 -0.51 16.47
C LYS A 113 11.84 -0.70 17.51
N LYS A 114 11.10 0.37 17.83
CA LYS A 114 9.95 0.29 18.76
C LYS A 114 8.91 -0.71 18.29
N PHE A 115 8.59 -0.72 17.00
CA PHE A 115 7.65 -1.66 16.42
C PHE A 115 8.16 -3.11 16.47
N ASP A 116 9.42 -3.35 16.11
CA ASP A 116 10.04 -4.67 16.18
C ASP A 116 10.04 -5.21 17.62
N SER A 117 10.34 -4.37 18.62
CA SER A 117 10.24 -4.74 20.04
C SER A 117 8.82 -5.07 20.45
N PHE A 118 7.84 -4.24 20.06
CA PHE A 118 6.42 -4.47 20.36
C PHE A 118 5.89 -5.79 19.79
N GLN A 119 6.32 -6.17 18.57
CA GLN A 119 5.92 -7.45 17.98
C GLN A 119 6.42 -8.66 18.79
N LYS A 120 7.59 -8.56 19.42
CA LYS A 120 8.18 -9.61 20.25
C LYS A 120 7.60 -9.69 21.66
N MET A 121 6.90 -8.66 22.12
CA MET A 121 6.27 -8.65 23.44
C MET A 121 5.13 -9.66 23.54
N ASN A 122 5.00 -10.28 24.72
CA ASN A 122 3.84 -11.11 25.06
C ASN A 122 2.59 -10.23 25.31
N PRO A 123 1.38 -10.81 25.44
CA PRO A 123 0.14 -10.03 25.60
C PRO A 123 0.17 -9.03 26.77
N GLU A 124 0.67 -9.45 27.94
CA GLU A 124 0.76 -8.62 29.13
C GLU A 124 1.74 -7.45 28.96
N GLN A 125 2.91 -7.70 28.37
CA GLN A 125 3.89 -6.67 28.04
C GLN A 125 3.34 -5.65 27.04
N ARG A 126 2.55 -6.11 26.06
CA ARG A 126 1.89 -5.21 25.09
C ARG A 126 0.85 -4.32 25.75
N GLU A 127 0.11 -4.83 26.74
CA GLU A 127 -0.87 -4.07 27.49
C GLU A 127 -0.20 -2.97 28.31
N ARG A 128 0.82 -3.32 29.10
CA ARG A 128 1.64 -2.34 29.85
C ARG A 128 2.24 -1.27 28.94
N PHE A 129 2.75 -1.66 27.77
CA PHE A 129 3.29 -0.71 26.78
C PHE A 129 2.22 0.26 26.25
N ARG A 130 0.99 -0.22 26.00
CA ARG A 130 -0.14 0.61 25.56
C ARG A 130 -0.56 1.58 26.66
N GLU A 131 -0.64 1.14 27.91
CA GLU A 131 -0.96 2.00 29.05
C GLU A 131 0.07 3.10 29.26
N GLN A 132 1.36 2.76 29.25
CA GLN A 132 2.43 3.76 29.34
C GLN A 132 2.35 4.79 28.20
N SER A 133 2.05 4.33 26.98
CA SER A 133 1.89 5.22 25.83
C SER A 133 0.66 6.14 25.96
N ARG A 134 -0.43 5.67 26.58
CA ARG A 134 -1.62 6.49 26.88
C ARG A 134 -1.32 7.55 27.92
N LYS A 135 -0.60 7.19 29.00
CA LYS A 135 -0.20 8.14 30.06
C LYS A 135 0.70 9.25 29.53
N ARG A 136 1.61 8.96 28.59
CA ARG A 136 2.51 9.95 27.96
C ARG A 136 1.83 10.88 26.95
N ARG A 137 0.59 10.59 26.53
CA ARG A 137 -0.19 11.42 25.59
C ARG A 137 -1.22 12.32 26.29
N ARG A 138 -1.41 12.16 27.60
CA ARG A 138 -2.15 13.10 28.45
C ARG A 138 -1.18 14.14 28.95
#